data_AF-A0A4S8M3K2-F1
#
_entry.id   AF-A0A4S8M3K2-F1
#
_cell.length_a   1.000
_cell.length_b   1.000
_cell.length_c   1.000
_cell.angle_alpha   90.00
_cell.angle_beta   90.00
_cell.angle_gamma   90.00
#
_symmetry.space_group_name_H-M   'P 1'
#
loop_
_entity.id
_entity.type
_entity.pdbx_description
1 polymer ?
#
loop_
_entity_poly.entity_id
_entity_poly.type
_entity_poly.pdbx_seq_one_letter_code
_entity_poly.pdbx_strand_id
1 'polypeptide(L)'
;MSAPGLDSFVSWFQRNNGFIDTQIMGFCTFAPSEGGRGAVALKDIPEGQVLFSIPRSLTLSIRNSSLPKLLGPQLWREKQLDKGWIGLILCMMWENAQGPSSKWAEYLEILPKKFDTPMFWDENDLQELKGTYVVDKLGKEDAERDYNEKLLPIVRSRPDLFSAESIVTYYSLEQYHIMGSRILSRSFDVERWEGDSENDSDQNNIAADTSVGSAIDVDLPAPSSTNDSDPDEQNSDDEDEEDQVDVSMVPVADLLNARYGTENAKLFYEPTELKMLTTKPIAVGEQIWNTYGDLPNAELLRRYGHVDLMELSGGGKGNPGDVVEIRADVVVSVLFERPGTFPENRIKAIIDWYLEEGGDDVLVIEADMELPPQLLTLIRLFLLSPEEFKKAQDKGKPPKNKVDLPLLDIAIRVLQLRSDEFLTSVDTDEALLVSDLTLNKYHATVVRLGEKKILWGALKKAKELRSALVEQSKGTAGSETTSSKNKRKITSDGPPSKKSKK
;
A
#
# COMPACT_ATOMS: atom_id res chain seq x y z
N MET A 1 12.90 -14.11 28.46
CA MET A 1 14.35 -13.83 28.38
C MET A 1 14.54 -12.78 27.31
N SER A 2 15.34 -11.74 27.56
CA SER A 2 15.63 -10.71 26.55
C SER A 2 16.33 -11.35 25.34
N ALA A 3 15.97 -10.93 24.12
CA ALA A 3 16.65 -11.40 22.92
C ALA A 3 18.12 -10.94 22.91
N PRO A 4 19.06 -11.73 22.36
CA PRO A 4 20.47 -11.35 22.31
C PRO A 4 20.68 -9.95 21.71
N GLY A 5 21.52 -9.14 22.34
CA GLY A 5 21.88 -7.80 21.86
C GLY A 5 20.96 -6.65 22.29
N LEU A 6 19.73 -6.91 22.76
CA LEU A 6 18.79 -5.85 23.14
C LEU A 6 19.28 -4.99 24.32
N ASP A 7 19.92 -5.59 25.33
CA ASP A 7 20.43 -4.84 26.47
C ASP A 7 21.57 -3.88 26.06
N SER A 8 22.41 -4.33 25.11
CA SER A 8 23.47 -3.50 24.52
C SER A 8 22.87 -2.35 23.70
N PHE A 9 21.86 -2.66 22.88
CA PHE A 9 21.13 -1.68 22.08
C PHE A 9 20.43 -0.62 22.94
N VAL A 10 19.71 -1.00 24.00
CA VAL A 10 19.05 -0.04 24.90
C VAL A 10 20.09 0.86 25.58
N SER A 11 21.22 0.27 26.02
CA SER A 11 22.34 1.03 26.60
C SER A 11 22.95 2.01 25.61
N TRP A 12 23.13 1.60 24.35
CA TRP A 12 23.58 2.47 23.26
C TRP A 12 22.60 3.60 23.00
N PHE A 13 21.30 3.30 22.92
CA PHE A 13 20.25 4.26 22.64
C PHE A 13 20.22 5.35 23.70
N GLN A 14 20.24 4.97 24.99
CA GLN A 14 20.30 5.90 26.11
C GLN A 14 21.59 6.73 26.15
N ARG A 15 22.73 6.14 25.81
CA ARG A 15 24.02 6.85 25.73
C ARG A 15 24.04 7.91 24.63
N ASN A 16 23.26 7.72 23.56
CA ASN A 16 23.10 8.66 22.46
C ASN A 16 21.87 9.57 22.63
N ASN A 17 21.52 9.89 23.88
CA ASN A 17 20.44 10.81 24.25
C ASN A 17 19.02 10.34 23.92
N GLY A 18 18.83 9.07 23.54
CA GLY A 18 17.50 8.46 23.48
C GLY A 18 16.90 8.26 24.86
N PHE A 19 15.61 8.53 25.02
CA PHE A 19 14.87 8.22 26.24
C PHE A 19 14.00 6.98 26.01
N ILE A 20 14.02 6.03 26.93
CA ILE A 20 13.08 4.91 26.97
C ILE A 20 12.73 4.65 28.43
N ASP A 21 11.44 4.59 28.74
CA ASP A 21 10.97 4.31 30.08
C ASP A 21 11.00 2.80 30.36
N THR A 22 12.18 2.33 30.75
CA THR A 22 12.42 0.91 31.09
C THR A 22 11.69 0.43 32.34
N GLN A 23 10.95 1.31 33.04
CA GLN A 23 10.12 0.92 34.18
C GLN A 23 8.69 0.54 33.78
N ILE A 24 8.20 1.04 32.64
CA ILE A 24 6.84 0.80 32.15
C ILE A 24 6.82 -0.07 30.89
N MET A 25 7.91 -0.11 30.12
CA MET A 25 8.00 -0.93 28.92
C MET A 25 9.29 -1.75 28.87
N GLY A 26 9.22 -2.88 28.18
CA GLY A 26 10.36 -3.72 27.85
C GLY A 26 10.20 -4.38 26.49
N PHE A 27 11.11 -5.29 26.16
CA PHE A 27 11.07 -6.07 24.92
C PHE A 27 11.06 -7.56 25.23
N CYS A 28 10.24 -8.30 24.50
CA CYS A 28 10.19 -9.76 24.57
C CYS A 28 9.97 -10.38 23.18
N THR A 29 9.90 -11.72 23.15
CA THR A 29 9.56 -12.47 21.95
C THR A 29 8.18 -13.10 22.16
N PHE A 30 7.21 -12.61 21.40
CA PHE A 30 5.87 -13.17 21.25
C PHE A 30 5.89 -14.36 20.29
N ALA A 31 4.75 -15.04 20.16
CA ALA A 31 4.62 -16.07 19.13
C ALA A 31 4.89 -15.47 17.73
N PRO A 32 5.40 -16.25 16.76
CA PRO A 32 5.54 -15.79 15.38
C PRO A 32 4.22 -15.22 14.81
N SER A 33 3.09 -15.84 15.19
CA SER A 33 1.74 -15.39 14.87
C SER A 33 1.33 -14.08 15.55
N GLU A 34 2.21 -13.43 16.32
CA GLU A 34 1.98 -12.16 17.04
C GLU A 34 3.12 -11.16 16.77
N GLY A 35 3.91 -11.39 15.71
CA GLY A 35 4.98 -10.50 15.25
C GLY A 35 6.37 -10.83 15.79
N GLY A 36 6.52 -11.86 16.63
CA GLY A 36 7.82 -12.27 17.15
C GLY A 36 8.40 -11.25 18.14
N ARG A 37 9.54 -10.62 17.84
CA ARG A 37 10.14 -9.64 18.78
C ARG A 37 9.26 -8.39 18.83
N GLY A 38 8.90 -7.95 20.03
CA GLY A 38 8.01 -6.81 20.21
C GLY A 38 8.21 -6.11 21.56
N ALA A 39 7.52 -4.98 21.73
CA ALA A 39 7.47 -4.24 22.99
C ALA A 39 6.32 -4.75 23.88
N VAL A 40 6.52 -4.74 25.20
CA VAL A 40 5.56 -5.23 26.20
C VAL A 40 5.44 -4.24 27.37
N ALA A 41 4.23 -4.05 27.87
CA ALA A 41 3.98 -3.26 29.07
C ALA A 41 4.42 -4.02 30.34
N LEU A 42 5.28 -3.41 31.14
CA LEU A 42 5.75 -3.94 32.43
C LEU A 42 4.86 -3.51 33.61
N LYS A 43 3.99 -2.53 33.38
CA LYS A 43 2.98 -2.00 34.30
C LYS A 43 1.77 -1.55 33.49
N ASP A 44 0.65 -1.30 34.16
CA ASP A 44 -0.47 -0.61 33.51
C ASP A 44 -0.02 0.79 33.07
N ILE A 45 -0.23 1.10 31.79
CA ILE A 45 0.18 2.34 31.15
C ILE A 45 -1.08 3.16 30.82
N PRO A 46 -1.23 4.40 31.32
CA PRO A 46 -2.36 5.25 30.95
C PRO A 46 -2.21 5.79 29.53
N GLU A 47 -3.32 6.19 28.92
CA GLU A 47 -3.31 6.94 27.65
C GLU A 47 -2.50 8.23 27.78
N GLY A 48 -1.84 8.64 26.69
CA GLY A 48 -0.98 9.83 26.63
C GLY A 48 0.40 9.68 27.30
N GLN A 49 0.76 8.49 27.78
CA GLN A 49 2.09 8.25 28.36
C GLN A 49 3.17 8.20 27.27
N VAL A 50 4.27 8.93 27.50
CA VAL A 50 5.48 8.83 26.66
C VAL A 50 6.22 7.54 27.00
N LEU A 51 6.37 6.68 25.99
CA LEU A 51 7.08 5.40 26.10
C LEU A 51 8.59 5.58 25.86
N PHE A 52 8.93 6.31 24.81
CA PHE A 52 10.31 6.66 24.44
C PHE A 52 10.35 7.94 23.60
N SER A 53 11.50 8.61 23.62
CA SER A 53 11.82 9.70 22.71
C SER A 53 13.15 9.45 22.00
N ILE A 54 13.19 9.79 20.71
CA ILE A 54 14.31 9.51 19.82
C ILE A 54 14.82 10.85 19.28
N PRO A 55 16.03 11.28 19.65
CA PRO A 55 16.64 12.44 19.04
C PRO A 55 16.65 12.27 17.52
N ARG A 56 16.25 13.33 16.83
CA ARG A 56 16.21 13.39 15.37
C ARG A 56 17.57 13.03 14.73
N SER A 57 18.68 13.38 15.38
CA SER A 57 20.04 13.01 14.95
C SER A 57 20.38 11.51 15.09
N LEU A 58 19.56 10.72 15.76
CA LEU A 58 19.76 9.29 16.02
C LEU A 58 19.06 8.40 14.98
N THR A 59 18.17 8.95 14.15
CA THR A 59 17.63 8.22 13.00
C THR A 59 18.75 7.94 11.99
N LEU A 60 18.72 6.78 11.33
CA LEU A 60 19.65 6.47 10.25
C LEU A 60 18.99 6.82 8.92
N SER A 61 19.48 7.90 8.33
CA SER A 61 18.97 8.51 7.10
C SER A 61 20.14 8.99 6.23
N ILE A 62 19.84 9.40 4.99
CA ILE A 62 20.84 10.06 4.13
C ILE A 62 21.40 11.35 4.76
N ARG A 63 20.65 12.00 5.66
CA ARG A 63 21.06 13.26 6.30
C ARG A 63 22.03 13.05 7.45
N ASN A 64 21.71 12.08 8.30
CA ASN A 64 22.50 11.80 9.49
C ASN A 64 23.76 11.00 9.16
N SER A 65 23.75 10.25 8.06
CA SER A 65 24.93 9.53 7.57
C SER A 65 26.08 10.49 7.20
N SER A 66 27.29 10.05 7.51
CA SER A 66 28.52 10.75 7.08
C SER A 66 28.81 10.57 5.58
N LEU A 67 28.24 9.54 4.96
CA LEU A 67 28.62 9.11 3.61
C LEU A 67 28.37 10.16 2.53
N PRO A 68 27.23 10.86 2.43
CA PRO A 68 27.02 11.83 1.36
C PRO A 68 28.08 12.94 1.32
N LYS A 69 28.58 13.35 2.49
CA LYS A 69 29.68 14.33 2.60
C LYS A 69 31.00 13.74 2.10
N LEU A 70 31.30 12.49 2.46
CA LEU A 70 32.53 11.78 2.04
C LEU A 70 32.53 11.45 0.54
N LEU A 71 31.37 11.03 0.00
CA LEU A 71 31.16 10.74 -1.42
C LEU A 71 31.23 12.02 -2.27
N GLY A 72 30.94 13.17 -1.67
CA GLY A 72 30.95 14.47 -2.31
C GLY A 72 29.52 14.87 -2.74
N PRO A 73 28.99 16.01 -2.24
CA PRO A 73 27.61 16.43 -2.52
C PRO A 73 27.27 16.59 -4.00
N GLN A 74 28.27 16.92 -4.84
CA GLN A 74 28.09 17.01 -6.28
C GLN A 74 27.82 15.64 -6.90
N LEU A 75 28.65 14.65 -6.60
CA LEU A 75 28.48 13.28 -7.09
C LEU A 75 27.19 12.65 -6.55
N TRP A 76 26.86 12.92 -5.29
CA TRP A 76 25.61 12.44 -4.66
C TRP A 76 24.37 12.86 -5.44
N ARG A 77 24.27 14.15 -5.79
CA ARG A 77 23.14 14.70 -6.57
C ARG A 77 23.18 14.31 -8.05
N GLU A 78 24.36 14.31 -8.68
CA GLU A 78 24.50 13.88 -10.08
C GLU A 78 24.01 12.45 -10.27
N LYS A 79 24.26 11.58 -9.29
CA LYS A 79 23.81 10.18 -9.29
C LYS A 79 22.44 9.99 -8.66
N GLN A 80 21.72 11.06 -8.32
CA GLN A 80 20.38 11.01 -7.75
C GLN A 80 20.28 10.04 -6.57
N LEU A 81 21.26 10.10 -5.66
CA LEU A 81 21.27 9.31 -4.42
C LEU A 81 20.49 10.02 -3.30
N ASP A 82 20.11 11.27 -3.51
CA ASP A 82 19.16 12.04 -2.72
C ASP A 82 17.69 11.69 -3.04
N LYS A 83 17.46 10.88 -4.08
CA LYS A 83 16.14 10.41 -4.50
C LYS A 83 15.99 8.90 -4.32
N GLY A 84 14.79 8.46 -3.95
CA GLY A 84 14.48 7.06 -3.71
C GLY A 84 15.33 6.42 -2.60
N TRP A 85 15.38 5.09 -2.57
CA TRP A 85 16.01 4.37 -1.46
C TRP A 85 17.49 4.04 -1.67
N ILE A 86 18.02 4.15 -2.89
CA ILE A 86 19.39 3.71 -3.23
C ILE A 86 20.43 4.40 -2.33
N GLY A 87 20.27 5.70 -2.09
CA GLY A 87 21.16 6.45 -1.20
C GLY A 87 21.07 5.99 0.26
N LEU A 88 19.86 5.70 0.75
CA LEU A 88 19.67 5.18 2.11
C LEU A 88 20.25 3.77 2.25
N ILE A 89 20.00 2.89 1.28
CA ILE A 89 20.58 1.55 1.22
C ILE A 89 22.11 1.65 1.29
N LEU A 90 22.72 2.51 0.46
CA LEU A 90 24.16 2.70 0.45
C LEU A 90 24.68 3.25 1.79
N CYS A 91 23.96 4.17 2.44
CA CYS A 91 24.30 4.64 3.80
C CYS A 91 24.25 3.50 4.82
N MET A 92 23.23 2.64 4.78
CA MET A 92 23.13 1.49 5.69
C MET A 92 24.25 0.46 5.45
N MET A 93 24.60 0.18 4.19
CA MET A 93 25.75 -0.67 3.84
C MET A 93 27.07 -0.07 4.34
N TRP A 94 27.24 1.26 4.19
CA TRP A 94 28.41 1.98 4.67
C TRP A 94 28.57 1.87 6.18
N GLU A 95 27.51 2.15 6.93
CA GLU A 95 27.53 2.05 8.39
C GLU A 95 27.79 0.60 8.84
N ASN A 96 27.21 -0.39 8.17
CA ASN A 96 27.48 -1.80 8.44
C ASN A 96 28.97 -2.16 8.19
N ALA A 97 29.58 -1.61 7.14
CA ALA A 97 30.98 -1.83 6.81
C ALA A 97 31.97 -1.21 7.82
N GLN A 98 31.56 -0.16 8.55
CA GLN A 98 32.38 0.44 9.61
C GLN A 98 32.45 -0.43 10.88
N GLY A 99 31.57 -1.43 11.01
CA GLY A 99 31.51 -2.32 12.16
C GLY A 99 31.38 -1.54 13.47
N PRO A 100 32.21 -1.83 14.50
CA PRO A 100 32.14 -1.15 15.80
C PRO A 100 32.39 0.37 15.77
N SER A 101 32.94 0.91 14.67
CA SER A 101 33.16 2.35 14.53
C SER A 101 31.91 3.10 14.06
N SER A 102 30.88 2.38 13.60
CA SER A 102 29.60 2.99 13.22
C SER A 102 28.90 3.57 14.43
N LYS A 103 28.30 4.74 14.26
CA LYS A 103 27.39 5.31 15.25
C LYS A 103 26.20 4.38 15.52
N TRP A 104 25.77 3.57 14.55
CA TRP A 104 24.58 2.71 14.61
C TRP A 104 24.93 1.21 14.72
N ALA A 105 26.14 0.84 15.13
CA ALA A 105 26.59 -0.55 15.18
C ALA A 105 25.61 -1.46 15.97
N GLU A 106 25.25 -1.06 17.19
CA GLU A 106 24.34 -1.82 18.06
C GLU A 106 22.90 -1.86 17.53
N TYR A 107 22.47 -0.83 16.79
CA TYR A 107 21.18 -0.82 16.12
C TYR A 107 21.15 -1.78 14.93
N LEU A 108 22.15 -1.73 14.05
CA LEU A 108 22.27 -2.62 12.89
C LEU A 108 22.41 -4.09 13.29
N GLU A 109 23.00 -4.37 14.47
CA GLU A 109 23.16 -5.72 15.00
C GLU A 109 21.82 -6.38 15.36
N ILE A 110 20.87 -5.61 15.90
CA ILE A 110 19.56 -6.14 16.32
C ILE A 110 18.55 -6.28 15.19
N LEU A 111 18.78 -5.62 14.05
CA LEU A 111 17.92 -5.70 12.86
C LEU A 111 17.88 -7.13 12.28
N PRO A 112 16.77 -7.52 11.62
CA PRO A 112 16.67 -8.82 10.95
C PRO A 112 17.81 -9.04 9.96
N LYS A 113 18.29 -10.28 9.93
CA LYS A 113 19.33 -10.76 9.00
C LYS A 113 18.76 -11.70 7.92
N LYS A 114 17.50 -12.09 8.08
CA LYS A 114 16.71 -12.95 7.21
C LYS A 114 15.30 -12.40 7.17
N PHE A 115 14.63 -12.62 6.05
CA PHE A 115 13.27 -12.14 5.79
C PHE A 115 12.44 -13.29 5.25
N ASP A 116 11.17 -13.31 5.65
CA ASP A 116 10.15 -14.23 5.14
C ASP A 116 9.31 -13.56 4.05
N THR A 117 9.75 -12.42 3.51
CA THR A 117 9.10 -11.73 2.39
C THR A 117 9.30 -12.49 1.09
N PRO A 118 8.32 -12.46 0.15
CA PRO A 118 8.38 -13.27 -1.06
C PRO A 118 9.57 -12.98 -1.98
N MET A 119 10.24 -11.81 -1.86
CA MET A 119 11.49 -11.51 -2.59
C MET A 119 12.59 -12.58 -2.38
N PHE A 120 12.58 -13.27 -1.23
CA PHE A 120 13.55 -14.31 -0.86
C PHE A 120 13.02 -15.73 -1.04
N TRP A 121 11.79 -15.91 -1.52
CA TRP A 121 11.21 -17.23 -1.73
C TRP A 121 11.78 -17.89 -2.98
N ASP A 122 11.75 -19.22 -2.99
CA ASP A 122 12.04 -19.98 -4.19
C ASP A 122 10.84 -20.01 -5.15
N GLU A 123 11.05 -20.51 -6.36
CA GLU A 123 10.00 -20.53 -7.38
C GLU A 123 8.79 -21.38 -6.96
N ASN A 124 8.98 -22.47 -6.21
CA ASN A 124 7.85 -23.32 -5.80
C ASN A 124 6.97 -22.59 -4.78
N ASP A 125 7.59 -21.88 -3.85
CA ASP A 125 6.87 -21.06 -2.88
C ASP A 125 6.19 -19.85 -3.54
N LEU A 126 6.81 -19.22 -4.54
CA LEU A 126 6.18 -18.15 -5.33
C LEU A 126 4.96 -18.63 -6.10
N GLN A 127 4.96 -19.86 -6.62
CA GLN A 127 3.78 -20.44 -7.30
C GLN A 127 2.57 -20.61 -6.36
N GLU A 128 2.78 -20.70 -5.04
CA GLU A 128 1.67 -20.75 -4.07
C GLU A 128 0.89 -19.43 -3.98
N LEU A 129 1.48 -18.31 -4.45
CA LEU A 129 0.87 -16.98 -4.55
C LEU A 129 0.19 -16.73 -5.91
N LYS A 130 0.16 -17.71 -6.80
CA LYS A 130 -0.48 -17.56 -8.11
C LYS A 130 -1.96 -17.19 -7.98
N GLY A 131 -2.35 -16.14 -8.71
CA GLY A 131 -3.68 -15.53 -8.64
C GLY A 131 -3.77 -14.38 -7.65
N THR A 132 -2.74 -14.13 -6.84
CA THR A 132 -2.57 -12.87 -6.09
C THR A 132 -1.69 -11.92 -6.90
N TYR A 133 -1.71 -10.62 -6.59
CA TYR A 133 -0.82 -9.64 -7.21
C TYR A 133 0.47 -9.39 -6.42
N VAL A 134 0.76 -10.22 -5.40
CA VAL A 134 1.97 -10.07 -4.59
C VAL A 134 3.24 -10.24 -5.43
N VAL A 135 3.25 -11.23 -6.33
CA VAL A 135 4.42 -11.56 -7.18
C VAL A 135 4.72 -10.43 -8.16
N ASP A 136 3.68 -9.85 -8.75
CA ASP A 136 3.80 -8.75 -9.73
C ASP A 136 4.42 -7.48 -9.11
N LYS A 137 4.29 -7.30 -7.79
CA LYS A 137 4.75 -6.13 -7.04
C LYS A 137 6.06 -6.35 -6.26
N LEU A 138 6.82 -7.42 -6.53
CA LEU A 138 8.05 -7.69 -5.77
C LEU A 138 9.22 -6.76 -6.11
N GLY A 139 9.27 -6.22 -7.33
CA GLY A 139 10.33 -5.28 -7.75
C GLY A 139 11.76 -5.84 -7.70
N LYS A 140 11.94 -7.17 -7.65
CA LYS A 140 13.26 -7.79 -7.49
C LYS A 140 14.18 -7.53 -8.68
N GLU A 141 13.65 -7.69 -9.90
CA GLU A 141 14.43 -7.45 -11.12
C GLU A 141 14.86 -5.98 -11.22
N ASP A 142 13.97 -5.06 -10.84
CA ASP A 142 14.28 -3.64 -10.79
C ASP A 142 15.34 -3.31 -9.73
N ALA A 143 15.24 -3.89 -8.53
CA ALA A 143 16.25 -3.73 -7.49
C ALA A 143 17.63 -4.26 -7.92
N GLU A 144 17.67 -5.40 -8.60
CA GLU A 144 18.91 -5.97 -9.15
C GLU A 144 19.49 -5.10 -10.28
N ARG A 145 18.62 -4.51 -11.13
CA ARG A 145 19.04 -3.53 -12.15
C ARG A 145 19.65 -2.29 -11.50
N ASP A 146 18.97 -1.68 -10.54
CA ASP A 146 19.46 -0.49 -9.83
C ASP A 146 20.80 -0.74 -9.12
N TYR A 147 20.96 -1.92 -8.51
CA TYR A 147 22.23 -2.31 -7.93
C TYR A 147 23.35 -2.36 -9.00
N ASN A 148 23.12 -3.04 -10.12
CA ASN A 148 24.14 -3.26 -11.14
C ASN A 148 24.48 -2.02 -11.96
N GLU A 149 23.47 -1.22 -12.29
CA GLU A 149 23.57 -0.08 -13.21
C GLU A 149 23.84 1.25 -12.49
N LYS A 150 23.43 1.37 -11.22
CA LYS A 150 23.55 2.62 -10.45
C LYS A 150 24.47 2.48 -9.24
N LEU A 151 24.17 1.61 -8.27
CA LEU A 151 24.94 1.55 -7.01
C LEU A 151 26.37 1.04 -7.21
N LEU A 152 26.54 -0.10 -7.88
CA LEU A 152 27.84 -0.75 -8.02
C LEU A 152 28.87 0.11 -8.79
N PRO A 153 28.51 0.82 -9.89
CA PRO A 153 29.40 1.78 -10.53
C PRO A 153 29.85 2.92 -9.60
N ILE A 154 28.96 3.43 -8.75
CA ILE A 154 29.29 4.51 -7.80
C ILE A 154 30.31 4.02 -6.78
N VAL A 155 30.06 2.86 -6.17
CA VAL A 155 30.97 2.24 -5.19
C VAL A 155 32.34 1.99 -5.82
N ARG A 156 32.40 1.49 -7.06
CA ARG A 156 33.66 1.26 -7.78
C ARG A 156 34.40 2.54 -8.18
N SER A 157 33.70 3.66 -8.33
CA SER A 157 34.30 4.95 -8.70
C SER A 157 35.12 5.60 -7.57
N ARG A 158 34.94 5.13 -6.32
CA ARG A 158 35.55 5.70 -5.11
C ARG A 158 36.34 4.65 -4.33
N PRO A 159 37.45 4.11 -4.89
CA PRO A 159 38.26 3.09 -4.22
C PRO A 159 38.95 3.61 -2.94
N ASP A 160 39.01 4.93 -2.75
CA ASP A 160 39.44 5.59 -1.52
C ASP A 160 38.48 5.38 -0.35
N LEU A 161 37.18 5.18 -0.64
CA LEU A 161 36.15 4.87 0.35
C LEU A 161 35.79 3.38 0.38
N PHE A 162 35.79 2.74 -0.80
CA PHE A 162 35.30 1.38 -0.99
C PHE A 162 36.40 0.47 -1.55
N SER A 163 37.12 -0.20 -0.66
CA SER A 163 38.15 -1.15 -1.08
C SER A 163 37.56 -2.36 -1.82
N ALA A 164 38.34 -3.02 -2.68
CA ALA A 164 37.87 -4.19 -3.43
C ALA A 164 37.36 -5.33 -2.52
N GLU A 165 37.99 -5.53 -1.36
CA GLU A 165 37.56 -6.51 -0.37
C GLU A 165 36.24 -6.10 0.31
N SER A 166 36.11 -4.81 0.63
CA SER A 166 34.88 -4.26 1.21
C SER A 166 33.71 -4.39 0.24
N ILE A 167 33.93 -4.19 -1.07
CA ILE A 167 32.88 -4.32 -2.10
C ILE A 167 32.27 -5.72 -2.10
N VAL A 168 33.10 -6.76 -2.06
CA VAL A 168 32.64 -8.16 -2.06
C VAL A 168 31.88 -8.50 -0.78
N THR A 169 32.28 -7.94 0.35
CA THR A 169 31.77 -8.33 1.67
C THR A 169 30.53 -7.53 2.09
N TYR A 170 30.58 -6.20 1.97
CA TYR A 170 29.58 -5.29 2.53
C TYR A 170 28.73 -4.59 1.49
N TYR A 171 29.19 -4.53 0.23
CA TYR A 171 28.49 -3.88 -0.87
C TYR A 171 28.04 -4.87 -1.94
N SER A 172 27.75 -6.12 -1.55
CA SER A 172 27.25 -7.16 -2.45
C SER A 172 25.75 -7.00 -2.73
N LEU A 173 25.27 -7.68 -3.78
CA LEU A 173 23.84 -7.71 -4.12
C LEU A 173 23.00 -8.30 -2.97
N GLU A 174 23.52 -9.31 -2.27
CA GLU A 174 22.86 -9.88 -1.11
C GLU A 174 22.69 -8.84 0.01
N GLN A 175 23.74 -8.07 0.31
CA GLN A 175 23.65 -6.98 1.28
C GLN A 175 22.67 -5.89 0.80
N TYR A 176 22.60 -5.63 -0.51
CA TYR A 176 21.67 -4.66 -1.08
C TYR A 176 20.21 -5.08 -0.83
N HIS A 177 19.88 -6.34 -1.10
CA HIS A 177 18.56 -6.90 -0.81
C HIS A 177 18.23 -6.89 0.69
N ILE A 178 19.18 -7.24 1.55
CA ILE A 178 18.98 -7.21 3.00
C ILE A 178 18.71 -5.79 3.49
N MET A 179 19.48 -4.79 3.06
CA MET A 179 19.26 -3.40 3.49
C MET A 179 17.97 -2.82 2.91
N GLY A 180 17.65 -3.10 1.64
CA GLY A 180 16.37 -2.73 1.04
C GLY A 180 15.17 -3.33 1.78
N SER A 181 15.26 -4.59 2.18
CA SER A 181 14.21 -5.27 2.95
C SER A 181 14.09 -4.74 4.38
N ARG A 182 15.20 -4.30 4.99
CA ARG A 182 15.16 -3.59 6.27
C ARG A 182 14.42 -2.27 6.13
N ILE A 183 14.67 -1.49 5.08
CA ILE A 183 13.95 -0.24 4.81
C ILE A 183 12.46 -0.55 4.62
N LEU A 184 12.12 -1.42 3.67
CA LEU A 184 10.73 -1.78 3.35
C LEU A 184 9.89 -2.17 4.57
N SER A 185 10.48 -2.87 5.54
CA SER A 185 9.78 -3.40 6.71
C SER A 185 9.87 -2.53 7.97
N ARG A 186 10.75 -1.51 8.02
CA ARG A 186 11.12 -0.82 9.28
C ARG A 186 11.38 0.68 9.18
N SER A 187 11.41 1.24 7.97
CA SER A 187 11.57 2.68 7.82
C SER A 187 10.27 3.44 8.13
N PHE A 188 10.43 4.72 8.42
CA PHE A 188 9.35 5.67 8.62
C PHE A 188 9.58 6.87 7.70
N ASP A 189 8.49 7.48 7.27
CA ASP A 189 8.53 8.76 6.58
C ASP A 189 8.62 9.84 7.66
N VAL A 190 9.84 10.36 7.88
CA VAL A 190 10.16 11.36 8.90
C VAL A 190 10.12 12.76 8.31
N GLU A 191 9.28 13.63 8.86
CA GLU A 191 9.18 15.05 8.47
C GLU A 191 10.53 15.75 8.58
N ARG A 192 10.79 16.69 7.66
CA ARG A 192 11.91 17.63 7.78
C ARG A 192 11.76 18.52 8.99
N TRP A 193 12.88 19.02 9.51
CA TRP A 193 12.91 19.93 10.65
C TRP A 193 13.75 21.18 10.35
N GLU A 194 13.46 22.29 11.03
CA GLU A 194 14.06 23.60 10.77
C GLU A 194 15.60 23.58 10.79
N GLY A 195 16.17 24.25 9.76
CA GLY A 195 17.59 24.22 9.39
C GLY A 195 17.83 24.04 7.88
N ASP A 196 16.76 23.83 7.09
CA ASP A 196 16.81 23.40 5.68
C ASP A 196 16.54 24.50 4.62
N SER A 197 16.08 25.70 4.97
CA SER A 197 15.96 26.86 4.05
C SER A 197 15.73 28.17 4.81
N GLU A 198 16.17 29.30 4.26
CA GLU A 198 15.78 30.63 4.75
C GLU A 198 14.25 30.76 4.68
N ASN A 199 13.61 31.04 5.83
CA ASN A 199 12.18 31.36 6.02
C ASN A 199 11.17 30.39 5.39
N ASP A 200 10.47 29.60 6.20
CA ASP A 200 9.09 29.97 6.52
C ASP A 200 8.56 29.12 7.68
N SER A 201 7.82 29.80 8.53
CA SER A 201 7.12 29.24 9.68
C SER A 201 5.75 28.77 9.24
N ASP A 202 5.43 27.49 9.43
CA ASP A 202 4.09 27.07 9.80
C ASP A 202 4.13 25.73 10.55
N GLN A 203 3.59 25.75 11.78
CA GLN A 203 3.48 24.59 12.67
C GLN A 203 2.14 23.91 12.46
N ASN A 204 2.15 22.69 11.93
CA ASN A 204 1.07 21.72 12.11
C ASN A 204 1.67 20.40 12.61
N ASN A 205 1.25 19.95 13.79
CA ASN A 205 1.60 18.64 14.33
C ASN A 205 0.81 17.56 13.57
N ILE A 206 1.47 16.92 12.60
CA ILE A 206 0.92 15.75 11.89
C ILE A 206 1.60 14.50 12.49
N ALA A 207 0.85 13.40 12.53
CA ALA A 207 1.33 12.15 13.10
C ALA A 207 2.00 11.32 12.01
N ALA A 208 3.06 10.59 12.36
CA ALA A 208 3.84 9.80 11.41
C ALA A 208 2.99 8.84 10.58
N ASP A 209 3.18 8.84 9.26
CA ASP A 209 2.76 7.74 8.40
C ASP A 209 3.89 6.69 8.33
N THR A 210 3.49 5.44 8.47
CA THR A 210 4.33 4.26 8.35
C THR A 210 4.20 3.60 6.98
N SER A 211 3.31 4.13 6.12
CA SER A 211 3.03 3.59 4.80
C SER A 211 4.04 4.07 3.78
N VAL A 212 5.07 3.25 3.54
CA VAL A 212 6.01 3.40 2.40
C VAL A 212 5.35 3.07 1.04
N GLY A 213 4.03 3.28 0.92
CA GLY A 213 3.16 2.72 -0.11
C GLY A 213 3.28 3.32 -1.49
N SER A 214 3.83 4.52 -1.62
CA SER A 214 3.95 5.23 -2.90
C SER A 214 5.37 5.23 -3.47
N ALA A 215 6.37 4.74 -2.73
CA ALA A 215 7.78 4.83 -3.13
C ALA A 215 8.34 3.56 -3.81
N ILE A 216 7.51 2.53 -4.02
CA ILE A 216 7.87 1.35 -4.82
C ILE A 216 7.46 1.52 -6.29
N ASP A 217 6.95 2.69 -6.68
CA ASP A 217 6.99 3.12 -8.07
C ASP A 217 8.44 3.45 -8.41
N VAL A 218 9.19 2.39 -8.71
CA VAL A 218 10.54 2.44 -9.24
C VAL A 218 10.48 3.28 -10.51
N ASP A 219 11.21 4.40 -10.52
CA ASP A 219 11.35 5.37 -11.62
C ASP A 219 11.04 4.76 -13.00
N LEU A 220 9.78 4.85 -13.44
CA LEU A 220 9.43 4.62 -14.83
C LEU A 220 9.90 5.88 -15.58
N PRO A 221 10.78 5.75 -16.60
CA PRO A 221 11.18 6.91 -17.38
C PRO A 221 9.96 7.44 -18.15
N ALA A 222 9.51 8.64 -17.80
CA ALA A 222 8.52 9.36 -18.60
C ALA A 222 9.02 9.47 -20.06
N PRO A 223 8.16 9.21 -21.08
CA PRO A 223 8.58 9.26 -22.46
C PRO A 223 8.91 10.70 -22.86
N SER A 224 10.10 10.87 -23.44
CA SER A 224 10.60 12.10 -24.02
C SER A 224 9.65 12.65 -25.10
N SER A 225 8.97 13.76 -24.84
CA SER A 225 8.37 14.60 -25.88
C SER A 225 9.25 15.83 -26.12
N THR A 226 9.65 15.97 -27.37
CA THR A 226 10.52 16.98 -27.95
C THR A 226 9.96 18.40 -27.88
N ASN A 227 10.89 19.36 -27.72
CA ASN A 227 10.78 20.82 -27.90
C ASN A 227 9.65 21.30 -28.82
N ASP A 228 8.91 22.30 -28.36
CA ASP A 228 8.70 23.53 -29.13
C ASP A 228 8.57 24.73 -28.17
N SER A 229 9.21 25.81 -28.58
CA SER A 229 9.43 27.05 -27.84
C SER A 229 8.39 28.12 -28.16
N ASP A 230 7.80 28.77 -27.16
CA ASP A 230 7.57 30.22 -27.14
C ASP A 230 7.27 30.73 -25.71
N PRO A 231 7.65 31.98 -25.35
CA PRO A 231 7.67 32.48 -23.98
C PRO A 231 6.44 33.32 -23.62
N ASP A 232 6.32 33.57 -22.31
CA ASP A 232 5.42 34.52 -21.63
C ASP A 232 3.95 34.09 -21.46
N GLU A 233 3.68 33.42 -20.35
CA GLU A 233 2.54 33.78 -19.50
C GLU A 233 2.88 33.44 -18.04
N GLN A 234 2.97 34.48 -17.20
CA GLN A 234 3.09 34.36 -15.76
C GLN A 234 1.82 33.72 -15.21
N ASN A 235 1.86 32.42 -14.96
CA ASN A 235 0.99 31.78 -13.99
C ASN A 235 1.89 31.22 -12.90
N SER A 236 1.58 31.57 -11.66
CA SER A 236 2.17 30.95 -10.48
C SER A 236 1.77 29.48 -10.49
N ASP A 237 2.66 28.64 -11.01
CA ASP A 237 2.67 27.22 -10.70
C ASP A 237 3.07 27.10 -9.22
N ASP A 238 2.09 27.29 -8.35
CA ASP A 238 2.08 26.63 -7.05
C ASP A 238 1.82 25.14 -7.36
N GLU A 239 2.81 24.47 -7.96
CA GLU A 239 2.88 23.02 -7.96
C GLU A 239 2.96 22.61 -6.49
N ASP A 240 1.98 21.82 -6.06
CA ASP A 240 1.81 21.32 -4.70
C ASP A 240 3.17 20.96 -4.07
N GLU A 241 3.64 21.80 -3.14
CA GLU A 241 4.72 21.44 -2.21
C GLU A 241 4.16 20.35 -1.28
N GLU A 242 4.04 19.12 -1.79
CA GLU A 242 3.86 17.94 -0.96
C GLU A 242 4.99 17.95 0.08
N ASP A 243 4.61 18.02 1.36
CA ASP A 243 5.52 18.03 2.50
C ASP A 243 6.67 17.02 2.28
N GLN A 244 7.88 17.51 1.99
CA GLN A 244 8.98 16.63 1.54
C GLN A 244 9.44 15.73 2.69
N VAL A 245 8.93 14.51 2.78
CA VAL A 245 9.27 13.55 3.85
C VAL A 245 10.56 12.77 3.55
N ASP A 246 11.38 12.44 4.56
CA ASP A 246 12.55 11.59 4.38
C ASP A 246 12.34 10.18 4.95
N VAL A 247 12.50 9.18 4.10
CA VAL A 247 12.58 7.78 4.52
C VAL A 247 13.77 7.59 5.46
N SER A 248 13.51 7.16 6.68
CA SER A 248 14.53 7.01 7.72
C SER A 248 14.31 5.74 8.53
N MET A 249 15.40 5.11 8.95
CA MET A 249 15.34 4.05 9.95
C MET A 249 15.26 4.70 11.34
N VAL A 250 14.25 4.33 12.12
CA VAL A 250 13.95 4.95 13.41
C VAL A 250 14.15 3.94 14.54
N PRO A 251 15.32 3.96 15.23
CA PRO A 251 15.61 3.01 16.29
C PRO A 251 14.54 3.02 17.38
N VAL A 252 14.25 1.86 17.96
CA VAL A 252 13.22 1.63 19.00
C VAL A 252 11.81 1.63 18.45
N ALA A 253 11.44 2.59 17.58
CA ALA A 253 10.11 2.63 16.97
C ALA A 253 9.84 1.41 16.10
N ASP A 254 10.86 0.94 15.36
CA ASP A 254 10.79 -0.22 14.48
C ASP A 254 10.76 -1.59 15.21
N LEU A 255 10.83 -1.59 16.54
CA LEU A 255 10.68 -2.80 17.37
C LEU A 255 9.24 -3.07 17.80
N LEU A 256 8.33 -2.11 17.63
CA LEU A 256 6.91 -2.30 17.92
C LEU A 256 6.26 -2.99 16.72
N ASN A 257 5.57 -4.10 16.97
CA ASN A 257 4.77 -4.75 15.93
C ASN A 257 3.52 -3.92 15.62
N ALA A 258 2.90 -4.22 14.49
CA ALA A 258 1.55 -3.75 14.17
C ALA A 258 0.67 -4.92 13.76
N ARG A 259 -0.63 -4.72 13.92
CA ARG A 259 -1.70 -5.60 13.49
C ARG A 259 -2.97 -4.78 13.36
N TYR A 260 -3.81 -5.13 12.39
CA TYR A 260 -5.03 -4.40 12.06
C TYR A 260 -5.87 -4.07 13.31
N GLY A 261 -6.18 -2.79 13.50
CA GLY A 261 -7.03 -2.29 14.59
C GLY A 261 -6.55 -2.55 16.03
N THR A 262 -5.30 -2.97 16.23
CA THR A 262 -4.74 -3.25 17.56
C THR A 262 -3.82 -2.15 18.09
N GLU A 263 -3.60 -1.10 17.30
CA GLU A 263 -2.71 0.00 17.64
C GLU A 263 -3.11 0.64 18.98
N ASN A 264 -2.11 0.79 19.84
CA ASN A 264 -2.27 1.42 21.16
C ASN A 264 -1.13 2.41 21.47
N ALA A 265 -0.20 2.61 20.53
CA ALA A 265 0.81 3.65 20.55
C ALA A 265 1.00 4.26 19.14
N LYS A 266 1.38 5.53 19.08
CA LYS A 266 1.68 6.25 17.84
C LYS A 266 2.91 7.15 18.00
N LEU A 267 3.67 7.28 16.92
CA LEU A 267 4.85 8.15 16.84
C LEU A 267 4.43 9.56 16.42
N PHE A 268 4.92 10.56 17.17
CA PHE A 268 4.68 11.97 16.95
C PHE A 268 6.01 12.67 16.66
N TYR A 269 5.96 13.62 15.73
CA TYR A 269 7.10 14.45 15.35
C TYR A 269 7.14 15.72 16.19
N GLU A 270 8.27 15.99 16.85
CA GLU A 270 8.57 17.27 17.47
C GLU A 270 9.81 17.90 16.80
N PRO A 271 10.11 19.19 16.98
CA PRO A 271 11.22 19.84 16.27
C PRO A 271 12.61 19.20 16.48
N THR A 272 12.84 18.54 17.63
CA THR A 272 14.17 18.00 17.99
C THR A 272 14.20 16.49 18.23
N GLU A 273 13.05 15.87 18.36
CA GLU A 273 12.91 14.45 18.69
C GLU A 273 11.60 13.87 18.14
N LEU A 274 11.53 12.55 18.08
CA LEU A 274 10.32 11.79 17.79
C LEU A 274 9.85 11.19 19.11
N LYS A 275 8.55 11.23 19.42
CA LYS A 275 8.00 10.65 20.65
C LYS A 275 6.97 9.59 20.36
N MET A 276 7.11 8.43 20.97
CA MET A 276 6.08 7.40 20.95
C MET A 276 5.19 7.57 22.17
N LEU A 277 3.91 7.84 21.95
CA LEU A 277 2.91 7.99 23.00
C LEU A 277 1.84 6.91 22.89
N THR A 278 1.36 6.42 24.02
CA THR A 278 0.20 5.53 24.06
C THR A 278 -1.07 6.29 23.65
N THR A 279 -1.86 5.74 22.75
CA THR A 279 -3.16 6.29 22.30
C THR A 279 -4.34 5.69 23.04
N LYS A 280 -4.13 4.60 23.78
CA LYS A 280 -5.12 3.90 24.60
C LYS A 280 -4.42 3.39 25.88
N PRO A 281 -5.15 3.11 26.98
CA PRO A 281 -4.58 2.43 28.13
C PRO A 281 -4.08 1.02 27.74
N ILE A 282 -2.94 0.59 28.30
CA ILE A 282 -2.33 -0.73 28.03
C ILE A 282 -2.15 -1.45 29.37
N ALA A 283 -2.68 -2.66 29.51
CA ALA A 283 -2.54 -3.42 30.74
C ALA A 283 -1.15 -4.08 30.86
N VAL A 284 -0.69 -4.31 32.08
CA VAL A 284 0.56 -5.05 32.32
C VAL A 284 0.57 -6.40 31.60
N GLY A 285 1.65 -6.67 30.87
CA GLY A 285 1.84 -7.89 30.08
C GLY A 285 1.28 -7.82 28.66
N GLU A 286 0.52 -6.79 28.30
CA GLU A 286 0.05 -6.61 26.91
C GLU A 286 1.17 -6.10 26.00
N GLN A 287 1.07 -6.47 24.72
CA GLN A 287 1.96 -5.96 23.68
C GLN A 287 1.65 -4.48 23.40
N ILE A 288 2.70 -3.71 23.20
CA ILE A 288 2.62 -2.33 22.74
C ILE A 288 2.70 -2.36 21.21
N TRP A 289 1.59 -1.99 20.58
CA TRP A 289 1.37 -2.04 19.14
C TRP A 289 1.50 -0.64 18.54
N ASN A 290 2.37 -0.53 17.55
CA ASN A 290 2.35 0.59 16.62
C ASN A 290 1.26 0.36 15.56
N THR A 291 1.08 1.32 14.66
CA THR A 291 0.31 1.15 13.43
C THR A 291 1.27 1.08 12.23
N TYR A 292 1.01 0.17 11.29
CA TYR A 292 1.63 0.17 9.95
C TYR A 292 0.64 0.71 8.89
N GLY A 293 -0.51 1.23 9.34
CA GLY A 293 -1.75 1.23 8.59
C GLY A 293 -2.48 -0.11 8.70
N ASP A 294 -3.76 -0.07 8.38
CA ASP A 294 -4.65 -1.24 8.34
C ASP A 294 -4.52 -1.97 6.99
N LEU A 295 -3.31 -2.47 6.73
CA LEU A 295 -2.93 -3.04 5.43
C LEU A 295 -3.56 -4.42 5.17
N PRO A 296 -3.88 -4.75 3.90
CA PRO A 296 -4.29 -6.10 3.50
C PRO A 296 -3.15 -7.10 3.65
N ASN A 297 -3.48 -8.38 3.81
CA ASN A 297 -2.52 -9.47 3.94
C ASN A 297 -1.53 -9.56 2.78
N ALA A 298 -1.95 -9.21 1.56
CA ALA A 298 -1.07 -9.14 0.40
C ALA A 298 0.10 -8.17 0.64
N GLU A 299 -0.19 -6.98 1.17
CA GLU A 299 0.82 -5.98 1.48
C GLU A 299 1.60 -6.30 2.76
N LEU A 300 0.94 -6.86 3.79
CA LEU A 300 1.62 -7.33 5.00
C LEU A 300 2.69 -8.39 4.66
N LEU A 301 2.34 -9.34 3.80
CA LEU A 301 3.27 -10.38 3.36
C LEU A 301 4.40 -9.79 2.51
N ARG A 302 4.05 -8.95 1.53
CA ARG A 302 5.01 -8.33 0.60
C ARG A 302 6.05 -7.48 1.34
N ARG A 303 5.61 -6.63 2.26
CA ARG A 303 6.46 -5.64 2.93
C ARG A 303 7.11 -6.15 4.21
N TYR A 304 6.36 -6.91 5.02
CA TYR A 304 6.76 -7.28 6.38
C TYR A 304 6.94 -8.78 6.59
N GLY A 305 6.58 -9.63 5.61
CA GLY A 305 6.81 -11.08 5.67
C GLY A 305 5.88 -11.82 6.64
N HIS A 306 4.73 -11.25 6.99
CA HIS A 306 3.72 -11.90 7.84
C HIS A 306 2.30 -11.63 7.34
N VAL A 307 1.32 -12.31 7.94
CA VAL A 307 -0.10 -12.16 7.63
C VAL A 307 -0.90 -12.11 8.93
N ASP A 308 -2.03 -11.43 8.90
CA ASP A 308 -3.01 -11.38 9.96
C ASP A 308 -4.17 -12.36 9.70
N LEU A 309 -4.48 -13.16 10.72
CA LEU A 309 -5.60 -14.09 10.73
C LEU A 309 -6.37 -13.93 12.04
N MET A 310 -7.39 -13.06 12.02
CA MET A 310 -8.16 -12.65 13.19
C MET A 310 -9.61 -13.10 13.09
N GLU A 311 -10.33 -13.13 14.21
CA GLU A 311 -11.77 -13.38 14.21
C GLU A 311 -12.52 -12.18 13.60
N LEU A 312 -13.30 -12.43 12.55
CA LEU A 312 -14.09 -11.41 11.86
C LEU A 312 -15.44 -11.20 12.56
N SER A 313 -15.95 -9.98 12.53
CA SER A 313 -17.26 -9.62 13.12
C SER A 313 -18.44 -10.38 12.51
N GLY A 314 -18.33 -10.77 11.24
CA GLY A 314 -19.30 -11.60 10.51
C GLY A 314 -19.14 -13.11 10.71
N GLY A 315 -18.19 -13.53 11.56
CA GLY A 315 -17.82 -14.93 11.76
C GLY A 315 -16.72 -15.40 10.80
N GLY A 316 -15.94 -16.40 11.25
CA GLY A 316 -14.78 -16.91 10.52
C GLY A 316 -13.52 -16.09 10.80
N LYS A 317 -12.42 -16.47 10.12
CA LYS A 317 -11.11 -15.86 10.29
C LYS A 317 -10.61 -15.17 9.02
N GLY A 318 -9.93 -14.04 9.16
CA GLY A 318 -9.31 -13.26 8.10
C GLY A 318 -8.70 -11.94 8.61
N ASN A 319 -8.22 -11.10 7.70
CA ASN A 319 -7.89 -9.71 8.00
C ASN A 319 -9.04 -8.81 7.51
N PRO A 320 -9.67 -7.98 8.35
CA PRO A 320 -10.74 -7.07 7.92
C PRO A 320 -10.28 -6.01 6.90
N GLY A 321 -8.98 -5.72 6.83
CA GLY A 321 -8.37 -4.86 5.83
C GLY A 321 -8.02 -5.56 4.52
N ASP A 322 -8.31 -6.87 4.38
CA ASP A 322 -8.09 -7.56 3.12
C ASP A 322 -8.91 -6.94 1.99
N VAL A 323 -8.30 -6.90 0.82
CA VAL A 323 -8.89 -6.46 -0.44
C VAL A 323 -8.51 -7.44 -1.54
N VAL A 324 -9.22 -7.41 -2.66
CA VAL A 324 -8.79 -8.08 -3.90
C VAL A 324 -8.77 -7.08 -5.04
N GLU A 325 -7.66 -7.06 -5.77
CA GLU A 325 -7.49 -6.19 -6.93
C GLU A 325 -8.00 -6.86 -8.21
N ILE A 326 -8.36 -6.06 -9.20
CA ILE A 326 -8.72 -6.46 -10.56
C ILE A 326 -8.06 -5.48 -11.51
N ARG A 327 -7.08 -5.93 -12.29
CA ARG A 327 -6.45 -5.09 -13.30
C ARG A 327 -7.39 -4.79 -14.47
N ALA A 328 -7.23 -3.63 -15.07
CA ALA A 328 -7.99 -3.18 -16.23
C ALA A 328 -7.84 -4.12 -17.44
N ASP A 329 -6.71 -4.81 -17.58
CA ASP A 329 -6.47 -5.78 -18.65
C ASP A 329 -7.41 -7.00 -18.58
N VAL A 330 -7.80 -7.43 -17.38
CA VAL A 330 -8.83 -8.47 -17.17
C VAL A 330 -10.17 -7.98 -17.73
N VAL A 331 -10.54 -6.72 -17.48
CA VAL A 331 -11.78 -6.11 -18.00
C VAL A 331 -11.76 -6.08 -19.54
N VAL A 332 -10.65 -5.64 -20.12
CA VAL A 332 -10.42 -5.61 -21.57
C VAL A 332 -10.54 -7.02 -22.16
N SER A 333 -9.94 -8.03 -21.52
CA SER A 333 -9.95 -9.42 -22.02
C SER A 333 -11.38 -10.00 -22.12
N VAL A 334 -12.25 -9.71 -21.15
CA VAL A 334 -13.65 -10.18 -21.14
C VAL A 334 -14.50 -9.50 -22.20
N LEU A 335 -14.26 -8.21 -22.45
CA LEU A 335 -14.95 -7.42 -23.46
C LEU A 335 -14.56 -7.85 -24.88
N PHE A 336 -13.31 -8.25 -25.07
CA PHE A 336 -12.73 -8.51 -26.40
C PHE A 336 -12.24 -9.96 -26.59
N GLU A 337 -12.86 -10.94 -25.91
CA GLU A 337 -12.59 -12.40 -26.02
C GLU A 337 -12.45 -12.94 -27.46
N ARG A 338 -12.89 -12.19 -28.48
CA ARG A 338 -12.65 -12.46 -29.91
C ARG A 338 -11.69 -11.44 -30.53
N PRO A 339 -10.51 -11.88 -31.02
CA PRO A 339 -9.61 -11.05 -31.83
C PRO A 339 -10.37 -10.42 -33.01
N GLY A 340 -10.28 -9.10 -33.17
CA GLY A 340 -10.76 -8.38 -34.36
C GLY A 340 -12.13 -7.67 -34.24
N THR A 341 -12.70 -7.54 -33.05
CA THR A 341 -13.97 -6.80 -32.86
C THR A 341 -13.81 -5.30 -32.58
N PHE A 342 -12.64 -4.86 -32.08
CA PHE A 342 -12.34 -3.46 -31.82
C PHE A 342 -10.90 -3.12 -32.22
N PRO A 343 -10.64 -1.91 -32.77
CA PRO A 343 -9.28 -1.49 -33.10
C PRO A 343 -8.46 -1.31 -31.81
N GLU A 344 -7.25 -1.87 -31.72
CA GLU A 344 -6.33 -1.68 -30.58
C GLU A 344 -6.16 -0.19 -30.22
N ASN A 345 -6.12 0.69 -31.23
CA ASN A 345 -6.06 2.14 -31.06
C ASN A 345 -7.23 2.71 -30.23
N ARG A 346 -8.41 2.11 -30.32
CA ARG A 346 -9.57 2.56 -29.54
C ARG A 346 -9.48 2.13 -28.08
N ILE A 347 -8.97 0.92 -27.82
CA ILE A 347 -8.78 0.43 -26.44
C ILE A 347 -7.79 1.34 -25.74
N LYS A 348 -6.64 1.58 -26.38
CA LYS A 348 -5.61 2.49 -25.88
C LYS A 348 -6.17 3.89 -25.63
N ALA A 349 -6.87 4.49 -26.60
CA ALA A 349 -7.44 5.83 -26.43
C ALA A 349 -8.47 5.93 -25.28
N ILE A 350 -9.21 4.86 -24.98
CA ILE A 350 -10.15 4.85 -23.84
C ILE A 350 -9.39 4.73 -22.53
N ILE A 351 -8.37 3.87 -22.44
CA ILE A 351 -7.57 3.68 -21.24
C ILE A 351 -6.75 4.93 -20.94
N ASP A 352 -6.02 5.47 -21.91
CA ASP A 352 -5.20 6.68 -21.75
C ASP A 352 -6.08 7.83 -21.22
N TRP A 353 -7.22 8.09 -21.85
CA TRP A 353 -8.15 9.12 -21.40
C TRP A 353 -8.76 8.81 -20.03
N TYR A 354 -9.07 7.55 -19.72
CA TYR A 354 -9.59 7.17 -18.41
C TYR A 354 -8.59 7.47 -17.30
N LEU A 355 -7.31 7.16 -17.51
CA LEU A 355 -6.23 7.44 -16.56
C LEU A 355 -5.97 8.94 -16.43
N GLU A 356 -5.98 9.70 -17.53
CA GLU A 356 -5.87 11.16 -17.53
C GLU A 356 -6.97 11.84 -16.70
N GLU A 357 -8.17 11.27 -16.66
CA GLU A 357 -9.32 11.79 -15.90
C GLU A 357 -9.36 11.29 -14.44
N GLY A 358 -8.25 10.75 -13.93
CA GLY A 358 -8.13 10.24 -12.55
C GLY A 358 -8.72 8.85 -12.34
N GLY A 359 -8.88 8.07 -13.41
CA GLY A 359 -9.13 6.64 -13.33
C GLY A 359 -7.91 5.86 -12.86
N ASP A 360 -8.13 4.62 -12.43
CA ASP A 360 -7.08 3.71 -11.95
C ASP A 360 -7.11 2.41 -12.77
N ASP A 361 -5.94 1.90 -13.15
CA ASP A 361 -5.82 0.62 -13.85
C ASP A 361 -5.90 -0.60 -12.90
N VAL A 362 -5.86 -0.36 -11.59
CA VAL A 362 -6.08 -1.35 -10.53
C VAL A 362 -7.40 -1.07 -9.81
N LEU A 363 -8.36 -1.98 -9.95
CA LEU A 363 -9.70 -1.83 -9.40
C LEU A 363 -9.82 -2.67 -8.12
N VAL A 364 -10.05 -2.01 -6.98
CA VAL A 364 -10.03 -2.68 -5.66
C VAL A 364 -11.44 -3.06 -5.20
N ILE A 365 -11.62 -4.30 -4.76
CA ILE A 365 -12.81 -4.75 -4.03
C ILE A 365 -12.43 -4.93 -2.57
N GLU A 366 -13.13 -4.21 -1.70
CA GLU A 366 -12.91 -4.23 -0.25
C GLU A 366 -13.67 -5.36 0.44
N ALA A 367 -13.47 -5.50 1.76
CA ALA A 367 -14.16 -6.48 2.59
C ALA A 367 -15.70 -6.34 2.61
N ASP A 368 -16.24 -5.20 2.16
CA ASP A 368 -17.68 -5.02 1.96
C ASP A 368 -18.23 -5.84 0.77
N MET A 369 -17.34 -6.35 -0.11
CA MET A 369 -17.66 -7.15 -1.28
C MET A 369 -18.56 -6.43 -2.30
N GLU A 370 -18.57 -5.10 -2.31
CA GLU A 370 -19.31 -4.31 -3.28
C GLU A 370 -18.54 -4.14 -4.60
N LEU A 371 -19.26 -3.94 -5.71
CA LEU A 371 -18.60 -3.67 -6.99
C LEU A 371 -18.02 -2.24 -7.00
N PRO A 372 -16.71 -2.07 -7.26
CA PRO A 372 -16.09 -0.76 -7.19
C PRO A 372 -16.66 0.17 -8.28
N PRO A 373 -16.99 1.44 -7.95
CA PRO A 373 -17.47 2.41 -8.91
C PRO A 373 -16.57 2.56 -10.15
N GLN A 374 -15.26 2.45 -9.96
CA GLN A 374 -14.23 2.51 -11.00
C GLN A 374 -14.40 1.38 -12.01
N LEU A 375 -14.63 0.14 -11.54
CA LEU A 375 -14.90 -1.01 -12.43
C LEU A 375 -16.16 -0.78 -13.26
N LEU A 376 -17.23 -0.30 -12.64
CA LEU A 376 -18.48 -0.01 -13.34
C LEU A 376 -18.29 1.08 -14.39
N THR A 377 -17.50 2.11 -14.07
CA THR A 377 -17.19 3.25 -14.95
C THR A 377 -16.35 2.80 -16.14
N LEU A 378 -15.31 2.00 -15.90
CA LEU A 378 -14.44 1.46 -16.94
C LEU A 378 -15.22 0.55 -17.91
N ILE A 379 -16.02 -0.38 -17.39
CA ILE A 379 -16.91 -1.22 -18.24
C ILE A 379 -17.85 -0.33 -19.06
N ARG A 380 -18.43 0.70 -18.44
CA ARG A 380 -19.35 1.62 -19.12
C ARG A 380 -18.67 2.36 -20.27
N LEU A 381 -17.44 2.81 -20.10
CA LEU A 381 -16.65 3.49 -21.13
C LEU A 381 -16.51 2.64 -22.39
N PHE A 382 -16.20 1.35 -22.22
CA PHE A 382 -16.10 0.42 -23.34
C PHE A 382 -17.45 0.14 -24.02
N LEU A 383 -18.56 0.29 -23.31
CA LEU A 383 -19.91 0.14 -23.86
C LEU A 383 -20.44 1.37 -24.61
N LEU A 384 -19.77 2.52 -24.51
CA LEU A 384 -20.19 3.73 -25.23
C LEU A 384 -20.01 3.57 -26.74
N SER A 385 -20.91 4.18 -27.52
CA SER A 385 -20.66 4.41 -28.94
C SER A 385 -19.54 5.44 -29.15
N PRO A 386 -18.89 5.49 -30.32
CA PRO A 386 -17.85 6.48 -30.61
C PRO A 386 -18.32 7.93 -30.42
N GLU A 387 -19.58 8.23 -30.73
CA GLU A 387 -20.17 9.56 -30.55
C GLU A 387 -20.39 9.91 -29.07
N GLU A 388 -20.81 8.93 -28.26
CA GLU A 388 -20.98 9.12 -26.81
C GLU A 388 -19.65 9.24 -26.10
N PHE A 389 -18.63 8.48 -26.51
CA PHE A 389 -17.28 8.62 -26.00
C PHE A 389 -16.71 10.00 -26.31
N LYS A 390 -16.84 10.49 -27.54
CA LYS A 390 -16.42 11.86 -27.88
C LYS A 390 -17.12 12.91 -27.03
N LYS A 391 -18.44 12.76 -26.78
CA LYS A 391 -19.17 13.66 -25.87
C LYS A 391 -18.71 13.59 -24.42
N ALA A 392 -18.17 12.45 -23.98
CA ALA A 392 -17.58 12.31 -22.64
C ALA A 392 -16.23 13.03 -22.57
N GLN A 393 -15.39 12.86 -23.60
CA GLN A 393 -14.13 13.59 -23.76
C GLN A 393 -14.34 15.10 -23.81
N ASP A 394 -15.28 15.59 -24.63
CA ASP A 394 -15.60 17.02 -24.74
C ASP A 394 -16.06 17.65 -23.41
N LYS A 395 -16.53 16.82 -22.46
CA LYS A 395 -17.00 17.26 -21.14
C LYS A 395 -15.97 17.06 -20.02
N GLY A 396 -14.86 16.34 -20.27
CA GLY A 396 -13.90 15.95 -19.25
C GLY A 396 -14.55 15.23 -18.06
N LYS A 397 -15.50 14.31 -18.34
CA LYS A 397 -16.23 13.58 -17.29
C LYS A 397 -16.50 12.13 -17.68
N PRO A 398 -15.96 11.15 -16.93
CA PRO A 398 -16.32 9.75 -17.08
C PRO A 398 -17.83 9.50 -16.91
N PRO A 399 -18.38 8.44 -17.52
CA PRO A 399 -19.80 8.12 -17.44
C PRO A 399 -20.19 7.73 -16.01
N LYS A 400 -21.44 7.95 -15.65
CA LYS A 400 -21.98 7.53 -14.35
C LYS A 400 -21.95 6.01 -14.21
N ASN A 401 -21.62 5.54 -13.02
CA ASN A 401 -21.63 4.13 -12.58
C ASN A 401 -23.04 3.50 -12.45
N LYS A 402 -24.02 3.95 -13.24
CA LYS A 402 -25.40 3.43 -13.18
C LYS A 402 -25.41 1.96 -13.60
N VAL A 403 -25.88 1.11 -12.68
CA VAL A 403 -25.99 -0.33 -12.90
C VAL A 403 -27.14 -0.66 -13.84
N ASP A 404 -26.87 -1.48 -14.86
CA ASP A 404 -27.86 -2.13 -15.72
C ASP A 404 -27.44 -3.56 -16.08
N LEU A 405 -28.33 -4.30 -16.75
CA LEU A 405 -28.11 -5.72 -17.04
C LEU A 405 -26.85 -5.99 -17.89
N PRO A 406 -26.61 -5.29 -19.03
CA PRO A 406 -25.40 -5.51 -19.82
C PRO A 406 -24.11 -5.26 -19.04
N LEU A 407 -24.08 -4.20 -18.22
CA LEU A 407 -22.93 -3.89 -17.40
C LEU A 407 -22.67 -4.98 -16.35
N LEU A 408 -23.72 -5.44 -15.66
CA LEU A 408 -23.59 -6.53 -14.68
C LEU A 408 -23.17 -7.85 -15.31
N ASP A 409 -23.66 -8.17 -16.51
CA ASP A 409 -23.25 -9.38 -17.23
C ASP A 409 -21.74 -9.39 -17.50
N ILE A 410 -21.16 -8.23 -17.84
CA ILE A 410 -19.71 -8.09 -18.04
C ILE A 410 -18.98 -8.13 -16.71
N ALA A 411 -19.43 -7.38 -15.69
CA ALA A 411 -18.81 -7.38 -14.37
C ALA A 411 -18.75 -8.80 -13.77
N ILE A 412 -19.83 -9.57 -13.86
CA ILE A 412 -19.87 -10.96 -13.41
C ILE A 412 -18.83 -11.83 -14.15
N ARG A 413 -18.68 -11.65 -15.46
CA ARG A 413 -17.66 -12.37 -16.26
C ARG A 413 -16.24 -11.97 -15.88
N VAL A 414 -15.99 -10.69 -15.60
CA VAL A 414 -14.69 -10.21 -15.07
C VAL A 414 -14.37 -10.88 -13.75
N LEU A 415 -15.32 -10.88 -12.80
CA LEU A 415 -15.14 -11.54 -11.50
C LEU A 415 -14.91 -13.05 -11.64
N GLN A 416 -15.58 -13.70 -12.59
CA GLN A 416 -15.39 -15.12 -12.88
C GLN A 416 -14.00 -15.39 -13.45
N LEU A 417 -13.58 -14.64 -14.46
CA LEU A 417 -12.25 -14.79 -15.05
C LEU A 417 -11.16 -14.57 -14.01
N ARG A 418 -11.31 -13.53 -13.17
CA ARG A 418 -10.40 -13.27 -12.05
C ARG A 418 -10.38 -14.43 -11.04
N SER A 419 -11.54 -15.04 -10.76
CA SER A 419 -11.63 -16.19 -9.85
C SER A 419 -10.90 -17.42 -10.38
N ASP A 420 -10.88 -17.60 -11.70
CA ASP A 420 -10.25 -18.74 -12.38
C ASP A 420 -8.71 -18.63 -12.42
N GLU A 421 -8.13 -17.48 -12.04
CA GLU A 421 -6.67 -17.31 -11.93
C GLU A 421 -6.07 -18.02 -10.72
N PHE A 422 -6.87 -18.25 -9.67
CA PHE A 422 -6.44 -18.95 -8.46
C PHE A 422 -6.34 -20.46 -8.69
N LEU A 423 -5.27 -21.09 -8.16
CA LEU A 423 -5.03 -22.52 -8.32
C LEU A 423 -5.99 -23.42 -7.51
N THR A 424 -6.55 -22.90 -6.42
CA THR A 424 -7.34 -23.68 -5.46
C THR A 424 -8.68 -22.99 -5.15
N SER A 425 -9.67 -23.75 -4.69
CA SER A 425 -10.95 -23.20 -4.21
C SER A 425 -10.84 -22.64 -2.79
N VAL A 426 -11.87 -21.91 -2.34
CA VAL A 426 -12.00 -21.46 -0.94
C VAL A 426 -11.96 -22.67 0.01
N ASP A 427 -12.79 -23.69 -0.25
CA ASP A 427 -12.88 -24.89 0.60
C ASP A 427 -11.54 -25.64 0.73
N THR A 428 -10.75 -25.64 -0.35
CA THR A 428 -9.44 -26.31 -0.37
C THR A 428 -8.47 -25.58 0.56
N ASP A 429 -8.43 -24.25 0.51
CA ASP A 429 -7.53 -23.46 1.36
C ASP A 429 -7.96 -23.43 2.83
N GLU A 430 -9.27 -23.44 3.10
CA GLU A 430 -9.76 -23.61 4.47
C GLU A 430 -9.33 -24.96 5.06
N ALA A 431 -9.37 -26.03 4.28
CA ALA A 431 -8.87 -27.34 4.70
C ALA A 431 -7.34 -27.36 4.89
N LEU A 432 -6.59 -26.64 4.05
CA LEU A 432 -5.12 -26.54 4.16
C LEU A 432 -4.70 -25.84 5.45
N LEU A 433 -5.40 -24.79 5.88
CA LEU A 433 -5.06 -24.05 7.11
C LEU A 433 -5.28 -24.85 8.40
N VAL A 434 -5.93 -26.01 8.34
CA VAL A 434 -6.05 -26.96 9.46
C VAL A 434 -4.87 -27.95 9.50
N SER A 435 -4.10 -28.04 8.41
CA SER A 435 -2.97 -28.95 8.27
C SER A 435 -1.66 -28.30 8.71
N ASP A 436 -0.61 -29.12 8.90
CA ASP A 436 0.74 -28.62 9.13
C ASP A 436 1.35 -28.19 7.80
N LEU A 437 1.68 -26.90 7.67
CA LEU A 437 2.18 -26.26 6.46
C LEU A 437 3.57 -25.66 6.70
N THR A 438 4.38 -25.54 5.65
CA THR A 438 5.55 -24.66 5.69
C THR A 438 5.09 -23.21 5.92
N LEU A 439 5.95 -22.37 6.49
CA LEU A 439 5.61 -20.97 6.79
C LEU A 439 5.16 -20.21 5.54
N ASN A 440 5.91 -20.34 4.44
CA ASN A 440 5.61 -19.68 3.16
C ASN A 440 4.26 -20.14 2.59
N LYS A 441 4.00 -21.45 2.62
CA LYS A 441 2.73 -22.01 2.17
C LYS A 441 1.56 -21.57 3.06
N TYR A 442 1.76 -21.47 4.37
CA TYR A 442 0.76 -20.93 5.28
C TYR A 442 0.44 -19.47 4.93
N HIS A 443 1.45 -18.61 4.81
CA HIS A 443 1.27 -17.20 4.43
C HIS A 443 0.55 -17.05 3.08
N ALA A 444 1.00 -17.76 2.05
CA ALA A 444 0.36 -17.74 0.73
C ALA A 444 -1.10 -18.22 0.78
N THR A 445 -1.39 -19.24 1.59
CA THR A 445 -2.75 -19.75 1.78
C THR A 445 -3.66 -18.71 2.44
N VAL A 446 -3.17 -17.98 3.45
CA VAL A 446 -3.96 -16.92 4.12
C VAL A 446 -4.29 -15.78 3.14
N VAL A 447 -3.29 -15.28 2.39
CA VAL A 447 -3.48 -14.20 1.42
C VAL A 447 -4.53 -14.57 0.38
N ARG A 448 -4.32 -15.69 -0.33
CA ARG A 448 -5.20 -16.07 -1.43
C ARG A 448 -6.59 -16.49 -0.94
N LEU A 449 -6.71 -17.00 0.30
CA LEU A 449 -8.02 -17.27 0.90
C LEU A 449 -8.81 -15.98 1.16
N GLY A 450 -8.16 -14.94 1.71
CA GLY A 450 -8.76 -13.63 1.92
C GLY A 450 -9.29 -13.03 0.61
N GLU A 451 -8.42 -12.95 -0.40
CA GLU A 451 -8.78 -12.44 -1.73
C GLU A 451 -9.94 -13.23 -2.37
N LYS A 452 -9.89 -14.57 -2.33
CA LYS A 452 -10.96 -15.41 -2.87
C LYS A 452 -12.29 -15.22 -2.17
N LYS A 453 -12.30 -15.06 -0.84
CA LYS A 453 -13.53 -14.83 -0.08
C LYS A 453 -14.21 -13.54 -0.50
N ILE A 454 -13.43 -12.46 -0.66
CA ILE A 454 -13.93 -11.16 -1.11
C ILE A 454 -14.46 -11.28 -2.54
N LEU A 455 -13.67 -11.86 -3.44
CA LEU A 455 -14.05 -12.00 -4.85
C LEU A 455 -15.31 -12.86 -5.05
N TRP A 456 -15.40 -13.99 -4.33
CA TRP A 456 -16.57 -14.86 -4.38
C TRP A 456 -17.81 -14.19 -3.78
N GLY A 457 -17.64 -13.43 -2.69
CA GLY A 457 -18.69 -12.62 -2.09
C GLY A 457 -19.24 -11.58 -3.05
N ALA A 458 -18.35 -10.84 -3.73
CA ALA A 458 -18.72 -9.85 -4.74
C ALA A 458 -19.43 -10.50 -5.94
N LEU A 459 -18.94 -11.66 -6.39
CA LEU A 459 -19.57 -12.43 -7.47
C LEU A 459 -20.98 -12.88 -7.10
N LYS A 460 -21.19 -13.32 -5.85
CA LYS A 460 -22.51 -13.71 -5.34
C LYS A 460 -23.46 -12.51 -5.31
N LYS A 461 -23.04 -11.38 -4.73
CA LYS A 461 -23.84 -10.14 -4.68
C LYS A 461 -24.20 -9.63 -6.07
N ALA A 462 -23.25 -9.63 -7.00
CA ALA A 462 -23.49 -9.20 -8.38
C ALA A 462 -24.56 -10.09 -9.09
N LYS A 463 -24.51 -11.41 -8.89
CA LYS A 463 -25.51 -12.36 -9.42
C LYS A 463 -26.90 -12.18 -8.80
N GLU A 464 -26.97 -11.91 -7.51
CA GLU A 464 -28.22 -11.60 -6.81
C GLU A 464 -28.83 -10.29 -7.33
N LEU A 465 -28.03 -9.23 -7.44
CA LEU A 465 -28.46 -7.93 -7.97
C LEU A 465 -28.97 -8.03 -9.41
N ARG A 466 -28.25 -8.78 -10.27
CA ARG A 466 -28.69 -9.08 -11.63
C ARG A 466 -30.05 -9.80 -11.65
N SER A 467 -30.22 -10.81 -10.79
CA SER A 467 -31.47 -11.57 -10.74
C SER A 467 -32.66 -10.68 -10.31
N ALA A 468 -32.45 -9.81 -9.32
CA ALA A 468 -33.44 -8.83 -8.89
C ALA A 468 -33.83 -7.84 -10.01
N LEU A 469 -32.88 -7.36 -10.80
CA LEU A 469 -33.15 -6.48 -11.95
C LEU A 469 -33.94 -7.20 -13.06
N VAL A 470 -33.66 -8.48 -13.31
CA VAL A 470 -34.44 -9.29 -14.26
C VAL A 470 -35.88 -9.45 -13.78
N GLU A 471 -36.11 -9.66 -12.48
CA GLU A 471 -37.47 -9.77 -11.94
C GLU A 471 -38.25 -8.45 -12.01
N GLN A 472 -37.60 -7.31 -11.69
CA GLN A 472 -38.22 -5.99 -11.82
C GLN A 472 -38.63 -5.67 -13.27
N SER A 473 -37.78 -6.00 -14.25
CA SER A 473 -38.09 -5.79 -15.67
C SER A 473 -39.30 -6.64 -16.14
N LYS A 474 -39.44 -7.87 -15.64
CA LYS A 474 -40.62 -8.73 -15.89
C LYS A 474 -41.89 -8.21 -15.22
N GLY A 475 -41.79 -7.70 -13.99
CA GLY A 475 -42.93 -7.11 -13.26
C GLY A 475 -43.46 -5.84 -13.93
N THR A 476 -42.58 -5.03 -14.50
CA THR A 476 -42.96 -3.80 -15.21
C THR A 476 -43.63 -4.11 -16.57
N ALA A 477 -43.14 -5.13 -17.29
CA ALA A 477 -43.76 -5.59 -18.54
C ALA A 477 -45.16 -6.25 -18.32
N GLY A 478 -45.40 -6.84 -17.14
CA GLY A 478 -46.70 -7.40 -16.75
C GLY A 478 -47.76 -6.34 -16.37
N SER A 479 -47.37 -5.11 -16.08
CA SER A 479 -48.28 -4.02 -15.72
C SER A 479 -48.79 -3.21 -16.92
N GLU A 480 -48.15 -3.28 -18.08
CA GLU A 480 -48.54 -2.49 -19.26
C GLU A 480 -49.60 -3.18 -20.16
N THR A 481 -49.97 -4.44 -19.89
CA THR A 481 -50.94 -5.18 -20.72
C THR A 481 -52.40 -5.15 -20.21
N THR A 482 -52.74 -4.37 -19.18
CA THR A 482 -54.14 -4.26 -18.67
C THR A 482 -54.71 -2.84 -18.60
N SER A 483 -54.20 -1.87 -19.38
CA SER A 483 -54.86 -0.56 -19.52
C SER A 483 -55.13 -0.19 -20.99
N SER A 484 -55.90 -1.02 -21.70
CA SER A 484 -56.70 -0.52 -22.83
C SER A 484 -58.11 -1.11 -22.80
N LYS A 485 -59.09 -0.22 -22.58
CA LYS A 485 -60.56 -0.32 -22.81
C LYS A 485 -61.37 0.09 -21.58
N ASN A 486 -61.57 1.39 -21.44
CA ASN A 486 -62.91 2.00 -21.43
C ASN A 486 -62.84 3.45 -20.96
N LYS A 487 -63.03 4.40 -21.88
CA LYS A 487 -63.71 5.65 -21.54
C LYS A 487 -64.58 6.06 -22.72
N ARG A 488 -65.83 5.58 -22.67
CA ARG A 488 -66.94 6.11 -23.47
C ARG A 488 -67.26 7.52 -22.98
N LYS A 489 -67.39 8.38 -23.99
CA LYS A 489 -67.88 9.76 -23.97
C LYS A 489 -69.32 9.80 -23.45
N ILE A 490 -69.58 10.53 -22.36
CA ILE A 490 -70.92 11.03 -22.02
C ILE A 490 -70.77 12.48 -21.58
N THR A 491 -71.37 13.36 -22.38
CA THR A 491 -71.65 14.77 -22.14
C THR A 491 -72.91 14.91 -21.28
N SER A 492 -72.95 15.83 -20.32
CA SER A 492 -74.13 16.71 -20.08
C SER A 492 -73.85 17.76 -19.00
N ASP A 493 -74.45 18.92 -19.25
CA ASP A 493 -74.39 20.19 -18.55
C ASP A 493 -74.97 20.19 -17.12
N GLY A 494 -74.49 21.16 -16.31
CA GLY A 494 -75.18 21.64 -15.11
C GLY A 494 -74.48 22.87 -14.48
N PRO A 495 -75.19 23.94 -14.05
CA PRO A 495 -74.68 25.32 -14.04
C PRO A 495 -74.38 25.88 -12.61
N PRO A 496 -74.03 27.18 -12.42
CA PRO A 496 -73.02 27.63 -11.45
C PRO A 496 -73.57 28.28 -10.15
N SER A 497 -72.75 28.32 -9.09
CA SER A 497 -72.91 29.30 -7.98
C SER A 497 -71.56 29.48 -7.24
N LYS A 498 -70.92 30.65 -7.35
CA LYS A 498 -70.93 31.83 -6.44
C LYS A 498 -70.14 31.69 -5.12
N LYS A 499 -69.02 32.43 -5.08
CA LYS A 499 -68.51 33.35 -4.03
C LYS A 499 -68.59 32.93 -2.55
N SER A 500 -67.43 32.91 -1.88
CA SER A 500 -66.99 33.91 -0.87
C SER A 500 -65.70 33.42 -0.17
N LYS A 501 -64.57 34.12 -0.35
CA LYS A 501 -63.91 34.98 0.65
C LYS A 501 -63.67 34.33 2.02
N LYS A 502 -62.45 33.91 2.29
CA LYS A 502 -61.47 34.73 3.03
C LYS A 502 -60.06 34.31 2.67
#